data_AF-A0A836UDH5-F1
#
_entry.id   AF-A0A836UDH5-F1
#
_cell.length_a   1.000
_cell.length_b   1.000
_cell.length_c   1.000
_cell.angle_alpha   90.00
_cell.angle_beta   90.00
_cell.angle_gamma   90.00
#
_symmetry.space_group_name_H-M   'P 1'
#
loop_
_entity.id
_entity.type
_entity.pdbx_description
1 polymer ?
#
loop_
_entity_poly.entity_id
_entity_poly.type
_entity_poly.pdbx_seq_one_letter_code
_entity_poly.pdbx_strand_id
1 'polypeptide(L)'
;MPYTKCQDGYYRLFPPAARPLRAAVGRPGARQRLWQLVQAAADAGLQAPPITSFDALPGRATEDVRRGNRDYRIVDAAGQRVTQAALAALLTQDRRYVDSALRQMECLFDHNKWAEWQDIFHREHFDLDADLRTGQLARDLALAWDWMQPMLTASERQSVVDGIDRCGIQPYLRAVAAGAWWLQRMNNWTTVIVGGLGICGMALAAAHPQSTVLVDMSRPIMSAYLEHYGPEGEFNENPAYAISSFLPVLYFSALRCHDGEHEIPAPIIALRQHAYWCLYATAPPGHLVSFGDGGPEYPALTSFVPAVASATQDSVLHWFYLQHFEPPRFPVWELLWLDDALVPVAPTPASLPLGRAYEAHSGLISSRTSWDPDRTECVVFGKAGHGGINHTRRRTDRNPRVWSAADRRSRFRPLPS
;
A
#
# COMPACT_ATOMS: atom_id res chain seq x y z
N MET A 1 10.00 -4.59 19.84
CA MET A 1 10.31 -5.99 20.21
C MET A 1 11.69 -6.33 19.65
N PRO A 2 12.63 -6.92 20.40
CA PRO A 2 13.94 -7.33 19.85
C PRO A 2 13.83 -8.71 19.16
N TYR A 3 14.51 -8.90 18.02
CA TYR A 3 14.41 -10.09 17.16
C TYR A 3 15.53 -11.10 17.39
N THR A 4 15.15 -12.38 17.35
CA THR A 4 16.04 -13.54 17.43
C THR A 4 16.56 -13.94 16.05
N LYS A 5 17.86 -14.18 15.96
CA LYS A 5 18.54 -14.86 14.84
C LYS A 5 17.83 -16.19 14.57
N CYS A 6 17.39 -16.45 13.34
CA CYS A 6 16.88 -17.77 12.96
C CYS A 6 18.05 -18.78 13.04
N GLN A 7 17.80 -20.01 13.47
CA GLN A 7 18.84 -21.01 13.75
C GLN A 7 19.73 -21.35 12.52
N ASP A 8 19.30 -20.97 11.32
CA ASP A 8 19.97 -21.23 10.04
C ASP A 8 20.78 -20.03 9.48
N GLY A 9 20.97 -18.95 10.25
CA GLY A 9 21.83 -17.82 9.85
C GLY A 9 21.20 -16.78 8.92
N TYR A 10 19.90 -16.86 8.61
CA TYR A 10 19.17 -15.88 7.79
C TYR A 10 18.28 -14.95 8.65
N TYR A 11 18.23 -13.67 8.31
CA TYR A 11 17.28 -12.67 8.83
C TYR A 11 16.05 -12.63 7.90
N ARG A 12 14.83 -12.69 8.47
CA ARG A 12 13.58 -12.59 7.69
C ARG A 12 13.15 -11.14 7.52
N LEU A 13 12.64 -10.82 6.35
CA LEU A 13 12.03 -9.54 6.04
C LEU A 13 10.55 -9.55 6.40
N PHE A 14 10.29 -9.18 7.67
CA PHE A 14 8.97 -9.27 8.28
C PHE A 14 8.43 -10.72 8.30
N PRO A 15 7.34 -10.98 9.03
CA PRO A 15 6.99 -10.29 10.25
C PRO A 15 8.10 -10.41 11.30
N PRO A 16 8.14 -9.45 12.22
CA PRO A 16 9.21 -9.41 13.19
C PRO A 16 8.89 -10.43 14.31
N ALA A 17 9.42 -11.65 14.17
CA ALA A 17 9.14 -12.85 14.96
C ALA A 17 7.67 -13.33 14.92
N ALA A 18 7.43 -14.50 14.31
CA ALA A 18 6.10 -15.11 14.18
C ALA A 18 5.42 -15.41 15.53
N ARG A 19 6.17 -15.71 16.59
CA ARG A 19 5.61 -16.07 17.91
C ARG A 19 4.91 -14.90 18.62
N PRO A 20 5.53 -13.72 18.80
CA PRO A 20 4.82 -12.54 19.30
C PRO A 20 3.59 -12.16 18.46
N LEU A 21 3.69 -12.28 17.13
CA LEU A 21 2.56 -11.96 16.25
C LEU A 21 1.39 -12.92 16.43
N ARG A 22 1.63 -14.24 16.54
CA ARG A 22 0.60 -15.25 16.87
C ARG A 22 -0.16 -14.91 18.15
N ALA A 23 0.56 -14.49 19.19
CA ALA A 23 -0.07 -14.10 20.45
C ALA A 23 -0.89 -12.82 20.32
N ALA A 24 -0.46 -11.86 19.49
CA ALA A 24 -1.16 -10.60 19.29
C ALA A 24 -2.45 -10.77 18.48
N VAL A 25 -2.44 -11.56 17.39
CA VAL A 25 -3.66 -11.79 16.58
C VAL A 25 -4.75 -12.56 17.32
N GLY A 26 -4.42 -13.23 18.43
CA GLY A 26 -5.39 -13.89 19.31
C GLY A 26 -6.12 -12.95 20.29
N ARG A 27 -5.67 -11.70 20.45
CA ARG A 27 -6.27 -10.74 21.39
C ARG A 27 -7.43 -9.99 20.74
N PRO A 28 -8.58 -9.82 21.41
CA PRO A 28 -9.68 -9.03 20.87
C PRO A 28 -9.26 -7.61 20.48
N GLY A 29 -9.62 -7.18 19.26
CA GLY A 29 -9.28 -5.84 18.76
C GLY A 29 -9.20 -5.77 17.23
N ALA A 30 -8.73 -4.62 16.72
CA ALA A 30 -8.59 -4.40 15.29
C ALA A 30 -7.59 -5.37 14.63
N ARG A 31 -6.48 -5.71 15.30
CA ARG A 31 -5.51 -6.71 14.79
C ARG A 31 -6.13 -8.08 14.57
N GLN A 32 -6.95 -8.55 15.52
CA GLN A 32 -7.66 -9.82 15.37
C GLN A 32 -8.64 -9.77 14.21
N ARG A 33 -9.38 -8.67 14.01
CA ARG A 33 -10.28 -8.52 12.86
C ARG A 33 -9.52 -8.55 11.53
N LEU A 34 -8.40 -7.84 11.42
CA LEU A 34 -7.53 -7.90 10.26
C LEU A 34 -7.01 -9.33 10.01
N TRP A 35 -6.62 -10.03 11.06
CA TRP A 35 -6.17 -11.43 10.95
C TRP A 35 -7.29 -12.35 10.46
N GLN A 36 -8.51 -12.21 10.97
CA GLN A 36 -9.66 -12.98 10.54
C GLN A 36 -9.95 -12.76 9.04
N LEU A 37 -9.82 -11.53 8.55
CA LEU A 37 -9.95 -11.21 7.11
C LEU A 37 -8.85 -11.87 6.27
N VAL A 38 -7.59 -11.78 6.70
CA VAL A 38 -6.45 -12.44 6.04
C VAL A 38 -6.65 -13.96 6.02
N GLN A 39 -7.02 -14.55 7.15
CA GLN A 39 -7.21 -15.99 7.29
C GLN A 39 -8.38 -16.48 6.43
N ALA A 40 -9.52 -15.78 6.46
CA ALA A 40 -10.67 -16.14 5.63
C ALA A 40 -10.35 -16.08 4.12
N ALA A 41 -9.58 -15.07 3.69
CA ALA A 41 -9.14 -14.95 2.31
C ALA A 41 -8.15 -16.09 1.92
N ALA A 42 -7.22 -16.42 2.81
CA ALA A 42 -6.29 -17.54 2.61
C ALA A 42 -7.02 -18.90 2.55
N ASP A 43 -8.02 -19.11 3.42
CA ASP A 43 -8.86 -20.31 3.46
C ASP A 43 -9.66 -20.47 2.16
N ALA A 44 -10.28 -19.39 1.68
CA ALA A 44 -10.96 -19.39 0.39
C ALA A 44 -10.01 -19.74 -0.78
N GLY A 45 -8.76 -19.30 -0.69
CA GLY A 45 -7.71 -19.61 -1.67
C GLY A 45 -7.30 -21.09 -1.71
N LEU A 46 -7.50 -21.87 -0.64
CA LEU A 46 -7.08 -23.28 -0.60
C LEU A 46 -7.76 -24.11 -1.70
N GLN A 47 -9.04 -23.85 -1.98
CA GLN A 47 -9.83 -24.60 -2.96
C GLN A 47 -10.06 -23.84 -4.27
N ALA A 48 -9.83 -22.52 -4.29
CA ALA A 48 -10.02 -21.71 -5.49
C ALA A 48 -8.95 -22.02 -6.56
N PRO A 49 -9.32 -22.00 -7.87
CA PRO A 49 -8.33 -22.04 -8.93
C PRO A 49 -7.43 -20.79 -8.88
N PRO A 50 -6.17 -20.88 -9.34
CA PRO A 50 -5.29 -19.72 -9.47
C PRO A 50 -5.92 -18.61 -10.32
N ILE A 51 -5.71 -17.36 -9.92
CA ILE A 51 -6.14 -16.18 -10.67
C ILE A 51 -5.30 -16.07 -11.95
N THR A 52 -5.98 -15.91 -13.08
CA THR A 52 -5.36 -15.67 -14.39
C THR A 52 -5.58 -14.23 -14.86
N SER A 53 -4.78 -13.78 -15.84
CA SER A 53 -4.97 -12.45 -16.44
C SER A 53 -6.35 -12.27 -17.12
N PHE A 54 -7.03 -13.38 -17.43
CA PHE A 54 -8.34 -13.44 -18.09
C PHE A 54 -9.53 -13.52 -17.14
N ASP A 55 -9.33 -13.49 -15.81
CA ASP A 55 -10.45 -13.64 -14.88
C ASP A 55 -11.25 -12.35 -14.73
N ALA A 56 -12.58 -12.47 -14.70
CA ALA A 56 -13.45 -11.36 -14.38
C ALA A 56 -13.46 -11.09 -12.87
N LEU A 57 -13.01 -9.90 -12.46
CA LEU A 57 -13.11 -9.40 -11.09
C LEU A 57 -14.02 -8.16 -11.04
N PRO A 58 -14.66 -7.87 -9.89
CA PRO A 58 -15.45 -6.65 -9.73
C PRO A 58 -14.69 -5.39 -10.16
N GLY A 59 -15.27 -4.64 -11.09
CA GLY A 59 -14.71 -3.39 -11.60
C GLY A 59 -13.65 -3.52 -12.69
N ARG A 60 -13.32 -4.73 -13.16
CA ARG A 60 -12.49 -4.91 -14.39
C ARG A 60 -13.33 -4.65 -15.64
N ALA A 61 -12.75 -3.98 -16.63
CA ALA A 61 -13.41 -3.76 -17.91
C ALA A 61 -13.46 -5.07 -18.73
N THR A 62 -14.55 -5.30 -19.45
CA THR A 62 -14.70 -6.48 -20.33
C THR A 62 -13.56 -6.60 -21.36
N GLU A 63 -13.05 -5.46 -21.83
CA GLU A 63 -11.92 -5.40 -22.75
C GLU A 63 -10.63 -5.94 -22.12
N ASP A 64 -10.33 -5.53 -20.88
CA ASP A 64 -9.17 -6.00 -20.13
C ASP A 64 -9.23 -7.50 -19.90
N VAL A 65 -10.41 -8.02 -19.55
CA VAL A 65 -10.65 -9.46 -19.37
C VAL A 65 -10.42 -10.21 -20.68
N ARG A 66 -10.98 -9.74 -21.80
CA ARG A 66 -10.86 -10.39 -23.12
C ARG A 66 -9.40 -10.44 -23.61
N ARG A 67 -8.64 -9.37 -23.40
CA ARG A 67 -7.23 -9.29 -23.82
C ARG A 67 -6.27 -9.98 -22.85
N GLY A 68 -6.75 -10.41 -21.68
CA GLY A 68 -5.86 -10.85 -20.60
C GLY A 68 -4.93 -9.73 -20.15
N ASN A 69 -5.44 -8.50 -20.03
CA ASN A 69 -4.66 -7.36 -19.55
C ASN A 69 -4.28 -7.55 -18.08
N ARG A 70 -3.13 -7.03 -17.68
CA ARG A 70 -2.63 -7.05 -16.29
C ARG A 70 -2.88 -5.70 -15.63
N ASP A 71 -4.15 -5.30 -15.60
CA ASP A 71 -4.52 -4.07 -14.89
C ASP A 71 -4.30 -4.22 -13.38
N TYR A 72 -4.38 -3.10 -12.65
CA TYR A 72 -4.14 -3.06 -11.22
C TYR A 72 -4.97 -4.09 -10.44
N ARG A 73 -6.25 -4.28 -10.77
CA ARG A 73 -7.16 -5.08 -9.94
C ARG A 73 -6.77 -6.56 -9.95
N ILE A 74 -6.43 -7.09 -11.12
CA ILE A 74 -6.07 -8.51 -11.26
C ILE A 74 -4.69 -8.79 -10.65
N VAL A 75 -3.75 -7.86 -10.83
CA VAL A 75 -2.41 -7.95 -10.26
C VAL A 75 -2.45 -7.84 -8.73
N ASP A 76 -3.23 -6.91 -8.20
CA ASP A 76 -3.43 -6.73 -6.76
C ASP A 76 -4.12 -7.96 -6.14
N ALA A 77 -5.16 -8.50 -6.77
CA ALA A 77 -5.82 -9.71 -6.29
C ALA A 77 -4.88 -10.93 -6.26
N ALA A 78 -4.06 -11.11 -7.31
CA ALA A 78 -3.09 -12.21 -7.36
C ALA A 78 -1.98 -12.06 -6.31
N GLY A 79 -1.41 -10.85 -6.16
CA GLY A 79 -0.39 -10.54 -5.15
C GLY A 79 -0.92 -10.66 -3.70
N GLN A 80 -2.14 -10.17 -3.45
CA GLN A 80 -2.80 -10.33 -2.15
C GLN A 80 -3.04 -11.80 -1.81
N ARG A 81 -3.52 -12.62 -2.76
CA ARG A 81 -3.71 -14.06 -2.53
C ARG A 81 -2.41 -14.73 -2.07
N VAL A 82 -1.30 -14.42 -2.73
CA VAL A 82 0.01 -14.99 -2.40
C VAL A 82 0.48 -14.54 -1.01
N THR A 83 0.44 -13.24 -0.73
CA THR A 83 0.93 -12.68 0.54
C THR A 83 0.06 -13.06 1.74
N GLN A 84 -1.27 -13.15 1.56
CA GLN A 84 -2.20 -13.62 2.59
C GLN A 84 -1.95 -15.10 2.91
N ALA A 85 -1.81 -15.95 1.88
CA ALA A 85 -1.49 -17.37 2.07
C ALA A 85 -0.12 -17.55 2.74
N ALA A 86 0.90 -16.78 2.34
CA ALA A 86 2.22 -16.83 2.97
C ALA A 86 2.19 -16.41 4.46
N LEU A 87 1.46 -15.34 4.80
CA LEU A 87 1.28 -14.94 6.19
C LEU A 87 0.50 -16.00 6.98
N ALA A 88 -0.52 -16.61 6.36
CA ALA A 88 -1.29 -17.68 6.98
C ALA A 88 -0.43 -18.92 7.26
N ALA A 89 0.38 -19.36 6.29
CA ALA A 89 1.36 -20.42 6.47
C ALA A 89 2.31 -20.11 7.64
N LEU A 90 2.83 -18.88 7.69
CA LEU A 90 3.76 -18.47 8.73
C LEU A 90 3.13 -18.42 10.13
N LEU A 91 1.86 -18.03 10.25
CA LEU A 91 1.16 -17.92 11.53
C LEU A 91 0.42 -19.18 11.98
N THR A 92 0.24 -20.16 11.10
CA THR A 92 -0.40 -21.44 11.44
C THR A 92 0.58 -22.62 11.41
N GLN A 93 1.70 -22.51 10.67
CA GLN A 93 2.55 -23.63 10.24
C GLN A 93 1.82 -24.67 9.38
N ASP A 94 0.75 -24.27 8.70
CA ASP A 94 0.01 -25.17 7.82
C ASP A 94 0.52 -25.09 6.38
N ARG A 95 1.07 -26.21 5.91
CA ARG A 95 1.63 -26.36 4.55
C ARG A 95 0.58 -26.16 3.45
N ARG A 96 -0.71 -26.37 3.72
CA ARG A 96 -1.79 -26.14 2.73
C ARG A 96 -1.78 -24.72 2.19
N TYR A 97 -1.43 -23.73 3.03
CA TYR A 97 -1.32 -22.34 2.59
C TYR A 97 -0.07 -22.10 1.74
N VAL A 98 1.05 -22.79 2.00
CA VAL A 98 2.24 -22.76 1.14
C VAL A 98 1.90 -23.31 -0.23
N ASP A 99 1.25 -24.47 -0.29
CA ASP A 99 0.86 -25.09 -1.56
C ASP A 99 -0.11 -24.17 -2.34
N SER A 100 -1.02 -23.49 -1.63
CA SER A 100 -1.90 -22.49 -2.24
C SER A 100 -1.14 -21.29 -2.83
N ALA A 101 -0.17 -20.74 -2.10
CA ALA A 101 0.67 -19.66 -2.57
C ALA A 101 1.53 -20.09 -3.78
N LEU A 102 2.15 -21.27 -3.72
CA LEU A 102 2.96 -21.83 -4.81
C LEU A 102 2.13 -22.04 -6.09
N ARG A 103 0.91 -22.60 -6.00
CA ARG A 103 0.02 -22.73 -7.17
C ARG A 103 -0.29 -21.37 -7.83
N GLN A 104 -0.49 -20.33 -7.03
CA GLN A 104 -0.73 -18.98 -7.58
C GLN A 104 0.55 -18.38 -8.19
N MET A 105 1.71 -18.59 -7.57
CA MET A 105 3.02 -18.19 -8.11
C MET A 105 3.31 -18.90 -9.44
N GLU A 106 3.14 -20.22 -9.51
CA GLU A 106 3.29 -21.01 -10.74
C GLU A 106 2.40 -20.49 -11.86
N CYS A 107 1.15 -20.10 -11.53
CA CYS A 107 0.26 -19.46 -12.49
C CYS A 107 0.83 -18.13 -13.01
N LEU A 108 1.33 -17.27 -12.12
CA LEU A 108 1.95 -15.98 -12.48
C LEU A 108 3.24 -16.14 -13.29
N PHE A 109 3.92 -17.28 -13.20
CA PHE A 109 5.11 -17.59 -13.98
C PHE A 109 4.79 -18.26 -15.33
N ASP A 110 3.60 -18.82 -15.50
CA ASP A 110 3.20 -19.51 -16.73
C ASP A 110 2.82 -18.52 -17.84
N HIS A 111 3.63 -18.46 -18.90
CA HIS A 111 3.43 -17.60 -20.07
C HIS A 111 2.07 -17.76 -20.76
N ASN A 112 1.41 -18.92 -20.64
CA ASN A 112 0.09 -19.13 -21.23
C ASN A 112 -1.04 -18.48 -20.41
N LYS A 113 -0.81 -18.27 -19.11
CA LYS A 113 -1.79 -17.65 -18.19
C LYS A 113 -1.48 -16.17 -17.98
N TRP A 114 -0.19 -15.84 -17.99
CA TRP A 114 0.40 -14.52 -17.81
C TRP A 114 1.58 -14.38 -18.77
N ALA A 115 1.33 -13.89 -19.99
CA ALA A 115 2.36 -13.71 -21.01
C ALA A 115 3.55 -12.88 -20.50
N GLU A 116 3.24 -11.79 -19.81
CA GLU A 116 4.14 -11.00 -18.99
C GLU A 116 3.35 -10.36 -17.83
N TRP A 117 4.05 -9.72 -16.89
CA TRP A 117 3.40 -9.02 -15.77
C TRP A 117 2.88 -7.65 -16.15
N GLN A 118 3.41 -7.03 -17.21
CA GLN A 118 3.12 -5.65 -17.56
C GLN A 118 1.69 -5.44 -18.04
N ASP A 119 1.13 -4.27 -17.71
CA ASP A 119 -0.08 -3.78 -18.35
C ASP A 119 0.15 -3.61 -19.85
N ILE A 120 -0.81 -4.05 -20.66
CA ILE A 120 -0.68 -4.04 -22.11
C ILE A 120 -0.56 -2.61 -22.64
N PHE A 121 -1.32 -1.66 -22.08
CA PHE A 121 -1.24 -0.26 -22.50
C PHE A 121 0.15 0.32 -22.21
N HIS A 122 0.70 0.05 -21.02
CA HIS A 122 2.03 0.54 -20.66
C HIS A 122 3.10 0.02 -21.62
N ARG A 123 3.04 -1.27 -21.94
CA ARG A 123 3.99 -1.91 -22.87
C ARG A 123 3.89 -1.30 -24.27
N GLU A 124 2.68 -1.15 -24.79
CA GLU A 124 2.42 -0.60 -26.13
C GLU A 124 2.84 0.87 -26.28
N HIS A 125 2.82 1.66 -25.19
CA HIS A 125 3.04 3.11 -25.26
C HIS A 125 4.41 3.57 -24.77
N PHE A 126 5.05 2.83 -23.85
CA PHE A 126 6.29 3.27 -23.21
C PHE A 126 7.53 2.51 -23.66
N ASP A 127 7.38 1.38 -24.36
CA ASP A 127 8.49 0.57 -24.88
C ASP A 127 9.56 0.25 -23.81
N LEU A 128 9.10 -0.12 -22.61
CA LEU A 128 9.92 -0.57 -21.50
C LEU A 128 9.50 -1.98 -21.10
N ASP A 129 10.45 -2.77 -20.62
CA ASP A 129 10.23 -4.16 -20.19
C ASP A 129 9.70 -4.28 -18.75
N ALA A 130 9.58 -3.17 -18.01
CA ALA A 130 9.03 -3.16 -16.66
C ALA A 130 8.11 -1.97 -16.41
N ASP A 131 7.04 -2.22 -15.66
CA ASP A 131 6.06 -1.22 -15.26
C ASP A 131 5.62 -1.42 -13.78
N LEU A 132 4.57 -0.69 -13.40
CA LEU A 132 3.94 -0.78 -12.07
C LEU A 132 3.64 -2.22 -11.63
N ARG A 133 3.22 -3.09 -12.56
CA ARG A 133 2.84 -4.47 -12.26
C ARG A 133 4.05 -5.33 -11.97
N THR A 134 5.14 -5.11 -12.71
CA THR A 134 6.43 -5.75 -12.46
C THR A 134 6.91 -5.47 -11.03
N GLY A 135 6.88 -4.19 -10.61
CA GLY A 135 7.26 -3.79 -9.25
C GLY A 135 6.38 -4.40 -8.17
N GLN A 136 5.06 -4.36 -8.37
CA GLN A 136 4.07 -4.89 -7.44
C GLN A 136 4.22 -6.40 -7.22
N LEU A 137 4.27 -7.19 -8.29
CA LEU A 137 4.38 -8.64 -8.18
C LEU A 137 5.75 -9.07 -7.66
N ALA A 138 6.85 -8.46 -8.13
CA ALA A 138 8.19 -8.80 -7.62
C ALA A 138 8.28 -8.63 -6.11
N ARG A 139 7.72 -7.53 -5.57
CA ARG A 139 7.62 -7.27 -4.13
C ARG A 139 6.79 -8.35 -3.41
N ASP A 140 5.56 -8.57 -3.85
CA ASP A 140 4.60 -9.43 -3.16
C ASP A 140 5.06 -10.89 -3.15
N LEU A 141 5.61 -11.38 -4.27
CA LEU A 141 6.10 -12.75 -4.40
C LEU A 141 7.38 -12.99 -3.61
N ALA A 142 8.33 -12.02 -3.61
CA ALA A 142 9.57 -12.16 -2.87
C ALA A 142 9.37 -12.12 -1.35
N LEU A 143 8.47 -11.26 -0.85
CA LEU A 143 8.09 -11.24 0.57
C LEU A 143 7.41 -12.54 0.98
N ALA A 144 6.49 -13.05 0.15
CA ALA A 144 5.86 -14.35 0.39
C ALA A 144 6.88 -15.49 0.42
N TRP A 145 7.86 -15.49 -0.50
CA TRP A 145 8.96 -16.44 -0.50
C TRP A 145 9.77 -16.40 0.80
N ASP A 146 10.16 -15.20 1.27
CA ASP A 146 10.90 -15.03 2.54
C ASP A 146 10.12 -15.60 3.73
N TRP A 147 8.81 -15.34 3.80
CA TRP A 147 7.96 -15.82 4.89
C TRP A 147 7.77 -17.34 4.89
N MET A 148 7.65 -17.93 3.70
CA MET A 148 7.43 -19.36 3.51
C MET A 148 8.72 -20.19 3.51
N GLN A 149 9.89 -19.56 3.33
CA GLN A 149 11.19 -20.21 3.13
C GLN A 149 11.44 -21.45 4.01
N PRO A 150 11.19 -21.43 5.35
CA PRO A 150 11.45 -22.59 6.21
C PRO A 150 10.57 -23.80 5.91
N MET A 151 9.44 -23.61 5.23
CA MET A 151 8.48 -24.64 4.86
C MET A 151 8.62 -25.10 3.40
N LEU A 152 9.49 -24.44 2.62
CA LEU A 152 9.78 -24.78 1.24
C LEU A 152 10.91 -25.81 1.15
N THR A 153 10.77 -26.77 0.23
CA THR A 153 11.87 -27.63 -0.20
C THR A 153 12.92 -26.82 -0.98
N ALA A 154 14.13 -27.37 -1.14
CA ALA A 154 15.16 -26.71 -1.94
C ALA A 154 14.71 -26.44 -3.38
N SER A 155 14.00 -27.38 -4.00
CA SER A 155 13.45 -27.22 -5.36
C SER A 155 12.40 -26.11 -5.40
N GLU A 156 11.48 -26.06 -4.43
CA GLU A 156 10.46 -25.01 -4.37
C GLU A 156 11.08 -23.62 -4.18
N ARG A 157 12.09 -23.51 -3.31
CA ARG A 157 12.82 -22.25 -3.12
C ARG A 157 13.43 -21.78 -4.44
N GLN A 158 14.11 -22.67 -5.16
CA GLN A 158 14.77 -22.34 -6.43
C GLN A 158 13.74 -21.97 -7.50
N SER A 159 12.67 -22.76 -7.67
CA SER A 159 11.63 -22.49 -8.67
C SER A 159 10.98 -21.11 -8.50
N VAL A 160 10.75 -20.67 -7.25
CA VAL A 160 10.20 -19.33 -7.00
C VAL A 160 11.21 -18.23 -7.30
N VAL A 161 12.48 -18.40 -6.91
CA VAL A 161 13.57 -17.45 -7.22
C VAL A 161 13.73 -17.30 -8.73
N ASP A 162 13.80 -18.40 -9.48
CA ASP A 162 13.93 -18.40 -10.94
C ASP A 162 12.73 -17.75 -11.63
N GLY A 163 11.52 -17.99 -11.11
CA GLY A 163 10.31 -17.36 -11.60
C GLY A 163 10.31 -15.84 -11.41
N ILE A 164 10.69 -15.37 -10.22
CA ILE A 164 10.81 -13.93 -9.91
C ILE A 164 11.91 -13.29 -10.74
N ASP A 165 13.05 -13.96 -10.93
CA ASP A 165 14.14 -13.44 -11.74
C ASP A 165 13.69 -13.22 -13.19
N ARG A 166 13.17 -14.27 -13.83
CA ARG A 166 12.74 -14.23 -15.24
C ARG A 166 11.60 -13.23 -15.48
N CYS A 167 10.58 -13.20 -14.63
CA CYS A 167 9.38 -12.40 -14.85
C CYS A 167 9.46 -10.97 -14.28
N GLY A 168 10.33 -10.74 -13.30
CA GLY A 168 10.42 -9.48 -12.55
C GLY A 168 11.76 -8.78 -12.65
N ILE A 169 12.83 -9.44 -12.19
CA ILE A 169 14.17 -8.83 -12.04
C ILE A 169 14.81 -8.55 -13.40
N GLN A 170 14.87 -9.54 -14.29
CA GLN A 170 15.50 -9.35 -15.61
C GLN A 170 14.79 -8.28 -16.46
N PRO A 171 13.44 -8.25 -16.54
CA PRO A 171 12.73 -7.17 -17.22
C PRO A 171 12.99 -5.79 -16.61
N TYR A 172 13.05 -5.70 -15.27
CA TYR A 172 13.43 -4.46 -14.58
C TYR A 172 14.84 -3.99 -14.97
N LEU A 173 15.84 -4.87 -14.91
CA LEU A 173 17.22 -4.51 -15.24
C LEU A 173 17.38 -4.09 -16.71
N ARG A 174 16.64 -4.73 -17.64
CA ARG A 174 16.61 -4.30 -19.05
C ARG A 174 15.98 -2.93 -19.23
N ALA A 175 14.87 -2.64 -18.53
CA ALA A 175 14.27 -1.30 -18.54
C ALA A 175 15.21 -0.24 -17.95
N VAL A 176 15.93 -0.55 -16.86
CA VAL A 176 16.96 0.33 -16.29
C VAL A 176 18.06 0.60 -17.32
N ALA A 177 18.59 -0.44 -17.97
CA ALA A 177 19.62 -0.31 -19.00
C ALA A 177 19.16 0.50 -20.22
N ALA A 178 17.85 0.45 -20.54
CA ALA A 178 17.23 1.26 -21.58
C ALA A 178 16.95 2.72 -21.16
N GLY A 179 17.34 3.13 -19.94
CA GLY A 179 17.15 4.50 -19.47
C GLY A 179 15.71 4.80 -19.05
N ALA A 180 15.04 3.85 -18.40
CA ALA A 180 13.66 3.99 -17.96
C ALA A 180 13.38 5.33 -17.26
N TRP A 181 12.43 6.08 -17.81
CA TRP A 181 12.10 7.43 -17.36
C TRP A 181 11.64 7.49 -15.90
N TRP A 182 11.04 6.41 -15.38
CA TRP A 182 10.50 6.36 -14.01
C TRP A 182 11.60 6.36 -12.95
N LEU A 183 12.87 6.19 -13.32
CA LEU A 183 14.01 6.39 -12.42
C LEU A 183 14.16 7.84 -11.97
N GLN A 184 13.65 8.81 -12.75
CA GLN A 184 13.89 10.24 -12.55
C GLN A 184 12.61 11.06 -12.30
N ARG A 185 11.42 10.47 -12.45
CA ARG A 185 10.14 11.22 -12.34
C ARG A 185 9.67 11.48 -10.92
N MET A 186 10.11 10.68 -9.94
CA MET A 186 9.75 10.81 -8.52
C MET A 186 8.23 10.89 -8.30
N ASN A 187 7.49 10.02 -8.98
CA ASN A 187 6.04 9.84 -8.81
C ASN A 187 5.75 8.41 -8.35
N ASN A 188 4.46 8.04 -8.33
CA ASN A 188 4.04 6.69 -7.96
C ASN A 188 4.73 5.57 -8.79
N TRP A 189 5.15 5.82 -10.04
CA TRP A 189 5.89 4.82 -10.82
C TRP A 189 7.25 4.52 -10.22
N THR A 190 7.96 5.55 -9.76
CA THR A 190 9.23 5.38 -9.08
C THR A 190 9.07 4.49 -7.85
N THR A 191 8.12 4.79 -6.96
CA THR A 191 7.98 4.06 -5.69
C THR A 191 7.47 2.64 -5.87
N VAL A 192 6.56 2.38 -6.82
CA VAL A 192 6.07 1.03 -7.09
C VAL A 192 7.18 0.16 -7.70
N ILE A 193 7.88 0.68 -8.71
CA ILE A 193 8.84 -0.12 -9.49
C ILE A 193 10.16 -0.26 -8.74
N VAL A 194 10.82 0.88 -8.45
CA VAL A 194 12.13 0.89 -7.78
C VAL A 194 11.99 0.38 -6.34
N GLY A 195 10.99 0.85 -5.61
CA GLY A 195 10.74 0.39 -4.24
C GLY A 195 10.36 -1.09 -4.20
N GLY A 196 9.52 -1.55 -5.13
CA GLY A 196 9.11 -2.95 -5.21
C GLY A 196 10.27 -3.90 -5.48
N LEU A 197 11.13 -3.57 -6.46
CA LEU A 197 12.32 -4.37 -6.76
C LEU A 197 13.41 -4.25 -5.71
N GLY A 198 13.51 -3.10 -5.03
CA GLY A 198 14.37 -2.95 -3.86
C GLY A 198 13.97 -3.91 -2.74
N ILE A 199 12.67 -3.98 -2.39
CA ILE A 199 12.15 -4.95 -1.42
C ILE A 199 12.36 -6.38 -1.91
N CYS A 200 12.19 -6.65 -3.20
CA CYS A 200 12.50 -7.95 -3.80
C CYS A 200 13.96 -8.35 -3.55
N GLY A 201 14.92 -7.46 -3.83
CA GLY A 201 16.34 -7.69 -3.54
C GLY A 201 16.62 -7.93 -2.06
N MET A 202 16.00 -7.15 -1.18
CA MET A 202 16.10 -7.38 0.27
C MET A 202 15.63 -8.80 0.62
N ALA A 203 14.45 -9.20 0.13
CA ALA A 203 13.78 -10.45 0.50
C ALA A 203 14.51 -11.68 -0.02
N LEU A 204 15.05 -11.63 -1.24
CA LEU A 204 15.83 -12.72 -1.80
C LEU A 204 17.23 -12.81 -1.18
N ALA A 205 17.81 -11.68 -0.76
CA ALA A 205 19.14 -11.62 -0.14
C ALA A 205 20.17 -12.49 -0.89
N ALA A 206 20.89 -13.38 -0.20
CA ALA A 206 21.90 -14.25 -0.81
C ALA A 206 21.33 -15.32 -1.77
N ALA A 207 20.01 -15.51 -1.85
CA ALA A 207 19.40 -16.46 -2.77
C ALA A 207 19.40 -15.99 -4.23
N HIS A 208 19.67 -14.70 -4.49
CA HIS A 208 19.73 -14.17 -5.84
C HIS A 208 20.96 -13.25 -6.05
N PRO A 209 21.74 -13.42 -7.14
CA PRO A 209 22.98 -12.66 -7.35
C PRO A 209 22.77 -11.16 -7.56
N GLN A 210 21.59 -10.73 -8.01
CA GLN A 210 21.30 -9.30 -8.22
C GLN A 210 20.73 -8.59 -6.98
N SER A 211 20.51 -9.30 -5.86
CA SER A 211 19.85 -8.73 -4.68
C SER A 211 20.51 -7.43 -4.20
N THR A 212 21.83 -7.43 -4.04
CA THR A 212 22.59 -6.24 -3.63
C THR A 212 22.43 -5.09 -4.61
N VAL A 213 22.49 -5.36 -5.93
CA VAL A 213 22.31 -4.33 -6.98
C VAL A 213 20.93 -3.67 -6.88
N LEU A 214 19.88 -4.44 -6.63
CA LEU A 214 18.52 -3.92 -6.46
C LEU A 214 18.38 -3.05 -5.20
N VAL A 215 19.01 -3.45 -4.09
CA VAL A 215 19.01 -2.68 -2.83
C VAL A 215 19.80 -1.38 -3.00
N ASP A 216 21.02 -1.45 -3.51
CA ASP A 216 21.91 -0.29 -3.67
C ASP A 216 21.34 0.76 -4.62
N MET A 217 20.68 0.32 -5.69
CA MET A 217 20.01 1.22 -6.63
C MET A 217 18.77 1.87 -6.02
N SER A 218 17.95 1.10 -5.29
CA SER A 218 16.67 1.59 -4.77
C SER A 218 16.84 2.56 -3.61
N ARG A 219 17.84 2.37 -2.75
CA ARG A 219 18.02 3.14 -1.51
C ARG A 219 18.10 4.66 -1.72
N PRO A 220 19.03 5.21 -2.52
CA PRO A 220 19.11 6.65 -2.72
C PRO A 220 17.87 7.21 -3.43
N ILE A 221 17.26 6.45 -4.35
CA ILE A 221 16.07 6.86 -5.10
C ILE A 221 14.85 6.98 -4.17
N MET A 222 14.62 5.99 -3.32
CA MET A 222 13.52 5.99 -2.37
C MET A 222 13.70 7.04 -1.27
N SER A 223 14.94 7.33 -0.86
CA SER A 223 15.25 8.45 0.03
C SER A 223 14.92 9.79 -0.63
N ALA A 224 15.38 10.03 -1.87
CA ALA A 224 15.12 11.27 -2.60
C ALA A 224 13.62 11.48 -2.89
N TYR A 225 12.84 10.41 -3.07
CA TYR A 225 11.39 10.51 -3.24
C TYR A 225 10.71 11.24 -2.06
N LEU A 226 11.20 11.05 -0.83
CA LEU A 226 10.64 11.72 0.35
C LEU A 226 10.84 13.24 0.36
N GLU A 227 11.75 13.77 -0.46
CA GLU A 227 11.96 15.21 -0.59
C GLU A 227 10.80 15.91 -1.34
N HIS A 228 9.86 15.14 -1.89
CA HIS A 228 8.69 15.66 -2.60
C HIS A 228 7.50 16.00 -1.69
N TYR A 229 7.59 15.66 -0.40
CA TYR A 229 6.61 16.11 0.58
C TYR A 229 6.91 17.55 0.99
N GLY A 230 5.86 18.36 1.09
CA GLY A 230 5.96 19.72 1.62
C GLY A 230 6.37 19.73 3.10
N PRO A 231 6.79 20.90 3.61
CA PRO A 231 7.29 21.04 4.99
C PRO A 231 6.23 20.66 6.06
N GLU A 232 4.95 20.72 5.72
CA GLU A 232 3.83 20.33 6.58
C GLU A 232 3.24 18.97 6.18
N GLY A 233 3.97 18.19 5.39
CA GLY A 233 3.56 16.86 4.91
C GLY A 233 2.64 16.90 3.70
N GLU A 234 2.52 18.04 3.02
CA GLU A 234 1.72 18.14 1.80
C GLU A 234 2.24 17.19 0.73
N PHE A 235 1.35 16.50 0.05
CA PHE A 235 1.75 15.64 -1.06
C PHE A 235 1.74 16.44 -2.37
N ASN A 236 2.70 16.17 -3.25
CA ASN A 236 2.79 16.81 -4.56
C ASN A 236 1.60 16.47 -5.46
N GLU A 237 0.92 15.34 -5.23
CA GLU A 237 -0.31 14.95 -5.91
C GLU A 237 -1.58 15.29 -5.09
N ASN A 238 -2.76 15.04 -5.65
CA ASN A 238 -4.01 15.27 -4.94
C ASN A 238 -4.23 14.25 -3.79
N PRO A 239 -5.07 14.56 -2.77
CA PRO A 239 -5.30 13.66 -1.63
C PRO A 239 -5.71 12.23 -1.99
N ALA A 240 -6.39 12.00 -3.12
CA ALA A 240 -6.79 10.65 -3.55
C ALA A 240 -5.59 9.76 -3.93
N TYR A 241 -4.43 10.36 -4.22
CA TYR A 241 -3.17 9.64 -4.50
C TYR A 241 -2.29 9.50 -3.26
N ALA A 242 -2.67 10.05 -2.10
CA ALA A 242 -1.89 9.98 -0.87
C ALA A 242 -1.65 8.56 -0.36
N ILE A 243 -2.47 7.59 -0.79
CA ILE A 243 -2.21 6.17 -0.53
C ILE A 243 -0.86 5.70 -1.07
N SER A 244 -0.27 6.40 -2.06
CA SER A 244 1.07 6.09 -2.58
C SER A 244 2.15 6.14 -1.50
N SER A 245 1.93 6.90 -0.42
CA SER A 245 2.80 6.94 0.78
C SER A 245 2.89 5.60 1.51
N PHE A 246 1.98 4.66 1.25
CA PHE A 246 2.09 3.27 1.68
C PHE A 246 3.40 2.61 1.21
N LEU A 247 3.84 2.91 -0.02
CA LEU A 247 5.00 2.29 -0.63
C LEU A 247 6.33 2.68 0.01
N PRO A 248 6.65 3.97 0.25
CA PRO A 248 7.85 4.31 1.00
C PRO A 248 7.80 3.77 2.44
N VAL A 249 6.63 3.77 3.10
CA VAL A 249 6.51 3.16 4.45
C VAL A 249 6.87 1.67 4.41
N LEU A 250 6.37 0.92 3.42
CA LEU A 250 6.71 -0.49 3.23
C LEU A 250 8.18 -0.70 2.89
N TYR A 251 8.74 0.12 2.00
CA TYR A 251 10.15 0.07 1.63
C TYR A 251 11.07 0.30 2.83
N PHE A 252 10.88 1.39 3.59
CA PHE A 252 11.72 1.69 4.74
C PHE A 252 11.48 0.76 5.92
N SER A 253 10.27 0.20 6.04
CA SER A 253 10.02 -0.91 6.95
C SER A 253 10.93 -2.08 6.59
N ALA A 254 10.86 -2.57 5.34
CA ALA A 254 11.66 -3.68 4.83
C ALA A 254 13.17 -3.41 4.99
N LEU A 255 13.63 -2.23 4.58
CA LEU A 255 15.02 -1.82 4.67
C LEU A 255 15.56 -1.91 6.10
N ARG A 256 14.79 -1.44 7.07
CA ARG A 256 15.16 -1.58 8.49
C ARG A 256 15.40 -3.02 8.89
N CYS A 257 14.52 -3.94 8.49
CA CYS A 257 14.67 -5.36 8.79
C CYS A 257 15.87 -5.97 8.05
N HIS A 258 16.10 -5.58 6.80
CA HIS A 258 17.25 -6.02 6.01
C HIS A 258 18.58 -5.59 6.65
N ASP A 259 18.69 -4.34 7.05
CA ASP A 259 19.89 -3.77 7.67
C ASP A 259 20.10 -4.23 9.13
N GLY A 260 19.10 -4.93 9.71
CA GLY A 260 19.15 -5.38 11.11
C GLY A 260 18.97 -4.25 12.12
N GLU A 261 18.44 -3.11 11.69
CA GLU A 261 18.30 -1.90 12.50
C GLU A 261 17.13 -2.03 13.48
N HIS A 262 17.36 -1.60 14.73
CA HIS A 262 16.34 -1.62 15.77
C HIS A 262 15.56 -0.31 15.88
N GLU A 263 16.19 0.79 15.47
CA GLU A 263 15.59 2.11 15.51
C GLU A 263 14.44 2.25 14.51
N ILE A 264 13.48 3.10 14.84
CA ILE A 264 12.36 3.39 13.95
C ILE A 264 12.93 4.20 12.78
N PRO A 265 12.61 3.87 11.51
CA PRO A 265 13.23 4.55 10.39
C PRO A 265 12.84 6.02 10.38
N ALA A 266 13.82 6.93 10.41
CA ALA A 266 13.58 8.37 10.27
C ALA A 266 12.68 8.72 9.06
N PRO A 267 12.81 8.04 7.90
CA PRO A 267 11.85 8.14 6.79
C PRO A 267 10.36 7.94 7.16
N ILE A 268 10.04 6.99 8.03
CA ILE A 268 8.65 6.73 8.46
C ILE A 268 8.18 7.81 9.44
N ILE A 269 9.06 8.25 10.35
CA ILE A 269 8.78 9.34 11.30
C ILE A 269 8.48 10.65 10.55
N ALA A 270 9.23 10.93 9.48
CA ALA A 270 9.05 12.12 8.65
C ALA A 270 7.64 12.23 8.03
N LEU A 271 6.96 11.10 7.80
CA LEU A 271 5.61 11.04 7.26
C LEU A 271 4.52 11.36 8.29
N ARG A 272 4.86 11.68 9.55
CA ARG A 272 3.88 12.09 10.57
C ARG A 272 3.04 13.28 10.11
N GLN A 273 3.67 14.33 9.60
CA GLN A 273 2.93 15.50 9.14
C GLN A 273 2.07 15.18 7.92
N HIS A 274 2.53 14.28 7.05
CA HIS A 274 1.74 13.81 5.92
C HIS A 274 0.48 13.05 6.36
N ALA A 275 0.58 12.23 7.41
CA ALA A 275 -0.60 11.56 7.98
C ALA A 275 -1.62 12.57 8.56
N TYR A 276 -1.16 13.66 9.17
CA TYR A 276 -2.05 14.76 9.58
C TYR A 276 -2.64 15.51 8.38
N TRP A 277 -1.86 15.73 7.32
CA TRP A 277 -2.38 16.31 6.09
C TRP A 277 -3.53 15.47 5.52
N CYS A 278 -3.39 14.14 5.48
CA CYS A 278 -4.46 13.21 5.12
C CYS A 278 -5.67 13.33 6.05
N LEU A 279 -5.46 13.39 7.37
CA LEU A 279 -6.52 13.56 8.37
C LEU A 279 -7.30 14.85 8.12
N TYR A 280 -6.61 15.97 7.87
CA TYR A 280 -7.25 17.24 7.54
C TYR A 280 -7.97 17.20 6.19
N ALA A 281 -7.56 16.35 5.26
CA ALA A 281 -8.20 16.13 3.96
C ALA A 281 -9.40 15.15 4.01
N THR A 282 -9.69 14.53 5.15
CA THR A 282 -10.82 13.61 5.32
C THR A 282 -12.07 14.33 5.84
N ALA A 283 -13.16 14.24 5.09
CA ALA A 283 -14.50 14.67 5.44
C ALA A 283 -15.33 13.51 6.03
N PRO A 284 -16.16 13.76 7.05
CA PRO A 284 -17.13 12.77 7.54
C PRO A 284 -18.25 12.43 6.54
N PRO A 285 -18.76 11.19 6.52
CA PRO A 285 -18.22 10.01 7.21
C PRO A 285 -17.10 9.33 6.38
N GLY A 286 -15.83 9.63 6.69
CA GLY A 286 -14.67 8.88 6.19
C GLY A 286 -14.36 8.99 4.69
N HIS A 287 -14.71 10.09 4.02
CA HIS A 287 -14.41 10.32 2.60
C HIS A 287 -13.27 11.33 2.45
N LEU A 288 -12.41 11.18 1.44
CA LEU A 288 -11.46 12.22 1.09
C LEU A 288 -12.12 13.36 0.34
N VAL A 289 -11.61 14.57 0.56
CA VAL A 289 -11.96 15.72 -0.29
C VAL A 289 -11.59 15.44 -1.75
N SER A 290 -12.56 15.57 -2.65
CA SER A 290 -12.36 15.37 -4.08
C SER A 290 -11.79 16.62 -4.75
N PHE A 291 -10.47 16.65 -4.89
CA PHE A 291 -9.77 17.57 -5.80
C PHE A 291 -9.03 16.76 -6.86
N GLY A 292 -9.08 17.19 -8.13
CA GLY A 292 -8.40 16.50 -9.22
C GLY A 292 -9.06 15.18 -9.60
N ASP A 293 -8.27 14.12 -9.78
CA ASP A 293 -8.73 12.79 -10.20
C ASP A 293 -9.25 11.92 -9.03
N GLY A 294 -10.05 12.52 -8.14
CA GLY A 294 -10.75 11.85 -7.04
C GLY A 294 -12.28 11.90 -7.23
N GLY A 295 -12.96 10.78 -7.02
CA GLY A 295 -14.43 10.72 -7.01
C GLY A 295 -15.01 11.08 -5.64
N PRO A 296 -16.26 11.60 -5.56
CA PRO A 296 -16.85 12.18 -4.35
C PRO A 296 -16.97 11.23 -3.14
N GLU A 297 -16.83 9.93 -3.34
CA GLU A 297 -16.97 8.89 -2.31
C GLU A 297 -15.65 8.14 -2.07
N TYR A 298 -14.50 8.70 -2.47
CA TYR A 298 -13.21 8.05 -2.26
C TYR A 298 -12.94 7.89 -0.76
N PRO A 299 -12.63 6.68 -0.25
CA PRO A 299 -12.48 6.45 1.18
C PRO A 299 -11.22 7.15 1.74
N ALA A 300 -11.22 7.40 3.04
CA ALA A 300 -10.03 7.85 3.77
C ALA A 300 -8.87 6.87 3.54
N LEU A 301 -7.69 7.40 3.24
CA LEU A 301 -6.51 6.60 2.87
C LEU A 301 -5.60 6.46 4.08
N THR A 302 -5.90 5.48 4.93
CA THR A 302 -5.26 5.31 6.24
C THR A 302 -4.28 4.12 6.32
N SER A 303 -4.13 3.31 5.26
CA SER A 303 -3.39 2.03 5.36
C SER A 303 -1.91 2.14 5.77
N PHE A 304 -1.27 3.29 5.59
CA PHE A 304 0.11 3.53 6.05
C PHE A 304 0.18 4.21 7.43
N VAL A 305 -0.93 4.83 7.87
CA VAL A 305 -1.05 5.55 9.14
C VAL A 305 -0.72 4.68 10.36
N PRO A 306 -1.09 3.39 10.47
CA PRO A 306 -0.73 2.61 11.66
C PRO A 306 0.79 2.48 11.84
N ALA A 307 1.56 2.39 10.75
CA ALA A 307 3.03 2.36 10.83
C ALA A 307 3.58 3.67 11.37
N VAL A 308 3.07 4.80 10.86
CA VAL A 308 3.47 6.14 11.29
C VAL A 308 3.05 6.38 12.75
N ALA A 309 1.82 6.02 13.12
CA ALA A 309 1.32 6.14 14.48
C ALA A 309 2.17 5.33 15.48
N SER A 310 2.53 4.09 15.14
CA SER A 310 3.44 3.29 15.97
C SER A 310 4.85 3.90 16.02
N ALA A 311 5.36 4.36 14.87
CA ALA A 311 6.68 4.97 14.74
C ALA A 311 6.82 6.25 15.61
N THR A 312 5.76 7.03 15.72
CA THR A 312 5.79 8.31 16.46
C THR A 312 5.04 8.27 17.79
N GLN A 313 4.53 7.10 18.19
CA GLN A 313 3.67 6.91 19.36
C GLN A 313 2.51 7.93 19.41
N ASP A 314 1.88 8.16 18.25
CA ASP A 314 0.87 9.21 18.08
C ASP A 314 -0.56 8.64 18.20
N SER A 315 -1.17 8.86 19.37
CA SER A 315 -2.51 8.40 19.70
C SER A 315 -3.62 8.99 18.81
N VAL A 316 -3.42 10.17 18.22
CA VAL A 316 -4.42 10.80 17.33
C VAL A 316 -4.39 10.14 15.96
N LEU A 317 -3.20 9.84 15.43
CA LEU A 317 -3.07 9.08 14.19
C LEU A 317 -3.57 7.64 14.36
N HIS A 318 -3.32 7.02 15.52
CA HIS A 318 -3.88 5.70 15.82
C HIS A 318 -5.41 5.74 15.87
N TRP A 319 -6.00 6.74 16.52
CA TRP A 319 -7.45 6.95 16.51
C TRP A 319 -7.99 7.14 15.09
N PHE A 320 -7.33 7.97 14.27
CA PHE A 320 -7.74 8.25 12.89
C PHE A 320 -7.77 6.99 12.02
N TYR A 321 -6.73 6.13 12.14
CA TYR A 321 -6.73 4.83 11.49
C TYR A 321 -7.94 3.99 11.92
N LEU A 322 -8.18 3.85 13.23
CA LEU A 322 -9.25 3.00 13.76
C LEU A 322 -10.67 3.47 13.39
N GLN A 323 -10.87 4.74 13.01
CA GLN A 323 -12.18 5.21 12.51
C GLN A 323 -12.46 4.76 11.08
N HIS A 324 -11.43 4.44 10.29
CA HIS A 324 -11.56 4.29 8.84
C HIS A 324 -10.82 3.07 8.25
N PHE A 325 -10.39 2.12 9.08
CA PHE A 325 -9.66 0.95 8.61
C PHE A 325 -10.55 -0.13 7.98
N GLU A 326 -11.87 -0.01 8.05
CA GLU A 326 -12.82 -0.97 7.48
C GLU A 326 -13.56 -0.37 6.27
N PRO A 327 -13.61 -1.06 5.11
CA PRO A 327 -12.85 -2.27 4.79
C PRO A 327 -11.35 -1.97 4.59
N PRO A 328 -10.42 -2.85 5.04
CA PRO A 328 -8.99 -2.61 4.91
C PRO A 328 -8.55 -2.76 3.45
N ARG A 329 -7.67 -1.87 3.00
CA ARG A 329 -7.12 -1.93 1.64
C ARG A 329 -5.94 -2.88 1.55
N PHE A 330 -5.12 -2.94 2.60
CA PHE A 330 -3.89 -3.69 2.65
C PHE A 330 -3.80 -4.50 3.96
N PRO A 331 -4.71 -5.48 4.18
CA PRO A 331 -4.94 -6.07 5.50
C PRO A 331 -3.71 -6.76 6.11
N VAL A 332 -2.86 -7.38 5.29
CA VAL A 332 -1.57 -7.96 5.72
C VAL A 332 -0.68 -6.89 6.35
N TRP A 333 -0.51 -5.76 5.67
CA TRP A 333 0.42 -4.72 6.09
C TRP A 333 -0.12 -3.90 7.26
N GLU A 334 -1.40 -3.57 7.21
CA GLU A 334 -2.12 -2.92 8.29
C GLU A 334 -2.06 -3.75 9.58
N LEU A 335 -2.20 -5.08 9.49
CA LEU A 335 -2.04 -6.00 10.62
C LEU A 335 -0.64 -5.95 11.21
N LEU A 336 0.39 -5.91 10.37
CA LEU A 336 1.80 -5.92 10.80
C LEU A 336 2.25 -4.60 11.42
N TRP A 337 1.66 -3.49 11.00
CA TRP A 337 2.02 -2.15 11.47
C TRP A 337 1.19 -1.65 12.63
N LEU A 338 -0.01 -2.21 12.84
CA LEU A 338 -0.83 -1.83 13.97
C LEU A 338 -0.07 -2.04 15.28
N ASP A 339 -0.22 -1.13 16.23
CA ASP A 339 0.32 -1.23 17.58
C ASP A 339 -0.84 -1.34 18.58
N ASP A 340 -1.06 -2.54 19.14
CA ASP A 340 -2.20 -2.79 20.03
C ASP A 340 -2.02 -2.17 21.41
N ALA A 341 -0.80 -1.72 21.75
CA ALA A 341 -0.52 -1.06 23.02
C ALA A 341 -0.78 0.46 22.95
N LEU A 342 -0.84 1.03 21.75
CA LEU A 342 -1.06 2.45 21.55
C LEU A 342 -2.54 2.79 21.77
N VAL A 343 -2.85 3.52 22.83
CA VAL A 343 -4.23 3.91 23.14
C VAL A 343 -4.68 5.02 22.17
N PRO A 344 -5.79 4.86 21.43
CA PRO A 344 -6.31 5.90 20.54
C PRO A 344 -6.89 7.06 21.35
N VAL A 345 -6.62 8.29 20.90
CA VAL A 345 -7.18 9.52 21.48
C VAL A 345 -7.83 10.36 20.39
N ALA A 346 -9.13 10.60 20.52
CA ALA A 346 -9.84 11.49 19.61
C ALA A 346 -9.30 12.94 19.75
N PRO A 347 -9.06 13.65 18.65
CA PRO A 347 -8.60 15.04 18.73
C PRO A 347 -9.71 15.96 19.24
N THR A 348 -9.31 16.97 20.01
CA THR A 348 -10.18 18.05 20.48
C THR A 348 -9.74 19.37 19.84
N PRO A 349 -10.59 20.41 19.80
CA PRO A 349 -10.17 21.74 19.34
C PRO A 349 -8.95 22.31 20.09
N ALA A 350 -8.72 21.86 21.34
CA ALA A 350 -7.56 22.26 22.14
C ALA A 350 -6.27 21.51 21.75
N SER A 351 -6.38 20.25 21.30
CA SER A 351 -5.22 19.42 20.93
C SER A 351 -4.89 19.47 19.44
N LEU A 352 -5.88 19.78 18.59
CA LEU A 352 -5.73 19.84 17.15
C LEU A 352 -6.68 20.94 16.59
N PRO A 353 -6.15 22.03 16.00
CA PRO A 353 -6.96 23.13 15.50
C PRO A 353 -8.01 22.69 14.48
N LEU A 354 -9.20 23.27 14.58
CA LEU A 354 -10.34 22.98 13.68
C LEU A 354 -10.15 23.50 12.25
N GLY A 355 -9.12 24.32 12.00
CA GLY A 355 -8.78 24.79 10.67
C GLY A 355 -7.28 24.77 10.45
N ARG A 356 -6.87 24.47 9.22
CA ARG A 356 -5.47 24.52 8.79
C ARG A 356 -5.35 24.92 7.34
N ALA A 357 -4.32 25.71 7.04
CA ALA A 357 -3.91 26.06 5.70
C ALA A 357 -2.54 25.46 5.43
N TYR A 358 -2.45 24.71 4.34
CA TYR A 358 -1.22 24.15 3.80
C TYR A 358 -0.88 24.91 2.53
N GLU A 359 0.38 25.33 2.38
CA GLU A 359 0.79 26.25 1.31
C GLU A 359 1.47 25.53 0.14
N ALA A 360 2.16 24.42 0.40
CA ALA A 360 2.88 23.70 -0.65
C ALA A 360 1.95 22.99 -1.64
N HIS A 361 2.50 22.57 -2.78
CA HIS A 361 1.87 21.64 -3.75
C HIS A 361 0.40 21.93 -4.11
N SER A 362 0.15 23.19 -4.47
CA SER A 362 -1.16 23.74 -4.88
C SER A 362 -2.14 24.05 -3.76
N GLY A 363 -1.66 24.17 -2.52
CA GLY A 363 -2.39 24.62 -1.36
C GLY A 363 -3.54 23.71 -0.93
N LEU A 364 -3.87 23.71 0.35
CA LEU A 364 -5.07 23.08 0.88
C LEU A 364 -5.50 23.83 2.13
N ILE A 365 -6.71 24.36 2.14
CA ILE A 365 -7.36 24.86 3.34
C ILE A 365 -8.42 23.83 3.73
N SER A 366 -8.42 23.45 5.00
CA SER A 366 -9.45 22.62 5.62
C SER A 366 -9.95 23.35 6.85
N SER A 367 -11.27 23.46 7.01
CA SER A 367 -11.92 24.02 8.18
C SER A 367 -13.11 23.14 8.54
N ARG A 368 -13.31 22.87 9.82
CA ARG A 368 -14.40 22.02 10.31
C ARG A 368 -14.97 22.53 11.62
N THR A 369 -16.18 22.12 11.98
CA THR A 369 -16.81 22.51 13.26
C THR A 369 -16.46 21.58 14.42
N SER A 370 -16.08 20.34 14.14
CA SER A 370 -15.61 19.37 15.13
C SER A 370 -14.70 18.32 14.50
N TRP A 371 -14.14 17.44 15.34
CA TRP A 371 -13.40 16.25 14.91
C TRP A 371 -14.23 14.97 14.96
N ASP A 372 -15.56 15.08 15.05
CA ASP A 372 -16.44 13.91 15.05
C ASP A 372 -16.34 13.20 13.68
N PRO A 373 -15.92 11.92 13.63
CA PRO A 373 -15.61 11.23 12.39
C PRO A 373 -16.85 10.93 11.55
N ASP A 374 -18.05 11.02 12.13
CA ASP A 374 -19.32 10.66 11.50
C ASP A 374 -20.28 11.86 11.35
N ARG A 375 -20.24 12.81 12.28
CA ARG A 375 -21.31 13.80 12.49
C ARG A 375 -20.84 15.25 12.52
N THR A 376 -19.64 15.55 12.02
CA THR A 376 -19.19 16.95 11.91
C THR A 376 -20.19 17.79 11.10
N GLU A 377 -20.75 18.85 11.70
CA GLU A 377 -21.86 19.62 11.11
C GLU A 377 -21.48 20.34 9.82
N CYS A 378 -20.26 20.89 9.75
CA CYS A 378 -19.77 21.59 8.57
C CYS A 378 -18.27 21.34 8.38
N VAL A 379 -17.90 21.02 7.14
CA VAL A 379 -16.50 20.98 6.70
C VAL A 379 -16.38 21.79 5.41
N VAL A 380 -15.41 22.70 5.37
CA VAL A 380 -15.10 23.55 4.23
C VAL A 380 -13.68 23.23 3.78
N PHE A 381 -13.53 22.93 2.50
CA PHE A 381 -12.24 22.76 1.86
C PHE A 381 -12.03 23.84 0.79
N GLY A 382 -10.80 24.33 0.70
CA GLY A 382 -10.34 25.19 -0.37
C GLY A 382 -9.04 24.66 -0.96
N LYS A 383 -8.88 24.71 -2.27
CA LYS A 383 -7.62 24.42 -2.94
C LYS A 383 -7.25 25.60 -3.84
N ALA A 384 -6.02 26.09 -3.71
CA ALA A 384 -5.55 27.25 -4.46
C ALA A 384 -4.07 27.08 -4.80
N GLY A 385 -3.75 26.99 -6.10
CA GLY A 385 -2.37 26.95 -6.59
C GLY A 385 -2.22 26.50 -8.04
N HIS A 386 -0.98 26.26 -8.47
CA HIS A 386 -0.63 26.01 -9.86
C HIS A 386 -0.98 24.59 -10.33
N GLY A 387 -1.94 24.47 -11.25
CA GLY A 387 -2.38 23.17 -11.83
C GLY A 387 -1.40 22.53 -12.83
N GLY A 388 -0.09 22.70 -12.62
CA GLY A 388 0.97 22.11 -13.44
C GLY A 388 1.70 20.93 -12.77
N ILE A 389 1.20 20.46 -11.63
CA ILE A 389 1.75 19.29 -10.92
C ILE A 389 0.93 18.04 -11.29
N ASN A 390 1.57 16.88 -11.43
CA ASN A 390 0.94 15.62 -11.87
C ASN A 390 -0.39 15.33 -11.14
N HIS A 391 -1.38 14.80 -11.87
CA HIS A 391 -2.72 14.47 -11.35
C HIS A 391 -3.51 15.63 -10.71
N THR A 392 -3.10 16.89 -10.94
CA THR A 392 -3.91 18.09 -10.66
C THR A 392 -4.63 18.55 -11.93
N ARG A 393 -5.93 18.84 -11.87
CA ARG A 393 -6.67 19.37 -13.03
C ARG A 393 -6.58 20.90 -13.07
N ARG A 394 -6.21 21.45 -14.23
CA ARG A 394 -6.62 22.79 -14.64
C ARG A 394 -8.11 22.72 -15.01
N ARG A 395 -9.00 23.07 -14.08
CA ARG A 395 -10.32 23.57 -14.46
C ARG A 395 -10.20 25.09 -14.51
N THR A 396 -10.74 25.73 -15.55
CA THR A 396 -10.70 27.18 -15.79
C THR A 396 -11.39 28.05 -14.72
N ASP A 397 -11.68 27.49 -13.54
CA ASP A 397 -12.39 28.17 -12.49
C ASP A 397 -11.35 28.72 -11.50
N ARG A 398 -11.09 30.02 -11.60
CA ARG A 398 -10.55 30.76 -10.46
C ARG A 398 -11.53 30.54 -9.30
N ASN A 399 -11.09 29.83 -8.26
CA ASN A 399 -11.75 29.69 -6.95
C ASN A 399 -12.91 28.67 -6.84
N PRO A 400 -12.68 27.35 -6.99
CA PRO A 400 -13.71 26.37 -6.67
C PRO A 400 -13.86 26.24 -5.15
N ARG A 401 -14.98 26.75 -4.61
CA ARG A 401 -15.44 26.45 -3.24
C ARG A 401 -16.30 25.19 -3.31
N VAL A 402 -15.86 24.10 -2.70
CA VAL A 402 -16.71 22.92 -2.50
C VAL A 402 -17.37 23.06 -1.14
N TRP A 403 -18.68 23.34 -1.15
CA TRP A 403 -19.51 23.36 0.05
C TRP A 403 -20.16 21.99 0.21
N SER A 404 -19.84 21.27 1.27
CA SER A 404 -20.63 20.13 1.72
C SER A 404 -21.32 20.54 3.02
N ALA A 405 -22.62 20.81 2.94
CA ALA A 405 -23.49 20.87 4.10
C ALA A 405 -24.14 19.49 4.24
N ALA A 406 -24.03 18.87 5.42
CA ALA A 406 -24.75 17.64 5.73
C ALA A 406 -26.25 17.96 5.83
N ASP A 407 -26.94 17.98 4.69
CA ASP A 407 -28.37 18.24 4.65
C ASP A 407 -29.16 16.96 4.97
N ARG A 408 -30.00 17.07 6.01
CA ARG A 408 -30.96 16.05 6.41
C ARG A 408 -31.96 15.88 5.27
N ARG A 409 -31.89 14.79 4.51
CA ARG A 409 -33.02 14.38 3.66
C ARG A 409 -34.18 13.87 4.52
N SER A 410 -34.97 14.79 5.07
CA SER A 410 -36.32 14.48 5.53
C SER A 410 -37.19 14.21 4.30
N ARG A 411 -37.59 12.95 4.10
CA ARG A 411 -38.61 12.58 3.11
C ARG A 411 -39.95 13.13 3.55
N PHE A 412 -40.42 14.21 2.94
CA PHE A 412 -41.85 14.52 2.88
C PHE A 412 -42.41 13.94 1.58
N ARG A 413 -43.28 12.93 1.69
CA ARG A 413 -44.20 12.52 0.64
C ARG A 413 -45.39 13.49 0.64
N PRO A 414 -45.84 14.02 -0.51
CA PRO A 414 -47.18 14.56 -0.60
C PRO A 414 -48.18 13.40 -0.64
N LEU A 415 -49.26 13.51 0.15
CA LEU A 415 -50.44 12.65 0.01
C LEU A 415 -51.17 13.02 -1.30
N PRO A 416 -51.71 12.05 -2.05
CA PRO A 416 -52.56 12.34 -3.19
C PRO A 416 -53.96 12.77 -2.73
N SER A 417 -54.54 13.70 -3.48
CA SER A 417 -55.94 14.14 -3.39
C SER A 417 -56.93 13.03 -3.70
#